data_AF-A0A7V3WD96-F1
#
_entry.id   AF-A0A7V3WD96-F1
#
_cell.length_a   1.000
_cell.length_b   1.000
_cell.length_c   1.000
_cell.angle_alpha   90.00
_cell.angle_beta   90.00
_cell.angle_gamma   90.00
#
_symmetry.space_group_name_H-M   'P 1'
#
loop_
_entity.id
_entity.type
_entity.pdbx_description
1 polymer ?
#
loop_
_entity_poly.entity_id
_entity_poly.type
_entity_poly.pdbx_seq_one_letter_code
_entity_poly.pdbx_strand_id
1 'polypeptide(L)'
;MSGALLKKLWSLILLGALASVLMGGSQALAQTFTLTDNGWTYSEDISQQGLGDFKDTNGTDHMWRNWWWYRTSNMQREVSLSNLVPGAGIELIGTNEARLRFVEQGLFFELTYKLTGISSTLARVDIDWSITSTGPALGVDFFAYSDFDVNGSISNSGMLVNPQTVRFIDNTTAVDVVASEAGLVGYEVGTYSDLLGKLNNNVADNVSNTGLPYGPDDMENIFQWHGTVVSGQQVMQGTLTKLVNLNYNPPPPGPVIPEPGTWALMLSGLAPVALRLRKKA
;
A
#
# COMPACT_ATOMS: atom_id res chain seq x y z
N MET A 1 -11.07 15.32 70.15
CA MET A 1 -10.48 14.23 69.31
C MET A 1 -8.97 14.27 69.46
N SER A 2 -8.34 13.17 69.88
CA SER A 2 -6.88 13.11 70.11
C SER A 2 -6.10 13.26 68.80
N GLY A 3 -4.96 13.96 68.81
CA GLY A 3 -4.12 14.19 67.62
C GLY A 3 -3.66 12.92 66.86
N ALA A 4 -3.74 11.74 67.49
CA ALA A 4 -3.50 10.46 66.84
C ALA A 4 -4.57 10.05 65.80
N LEU A 5 -5.82 10.48 65.96
CA LEU A 5 -6.92 10.20 65.03
C LEU A 5 -6.85 11.09 63.78
N LEU A 6 -6.41 12.35 63.93
CA LEU A 6 -6.20 13.24 62.80
C LEU A 6 -5.06 12.75 61.89
N LYS A 7 -3.93 12.30 62.47
CA LYS A 7 -2.78 11.81 61.68
C LYS A 7 -3.12 10.57 60.84
N LYS A 8 -3.94 9.65 61.35
CA LYS A 8 -4.41 8.48 60.58
C LYS A 8 -5.35 8.84 59.43
N LEU A 9 -6.15 9.89 59.57
CA LEU A 9 -7.06 10.36 58.51
C LEU A 9 -6.30 10.95 57.32
N TRP A 10 -5.21 11.69 57.57
CA TRP A 10 -4.36 12.25 56.52
C TRP A 10 -3.59 11.19 55.73
N SER A 11 -3.17 10.09 56.37
CA SER A 11 -2.48 8.98 55.69
C SER A 11 -3.40 8.22 54.71
N LEU A 12 -4.69 8.08 55.02
CA LEU A 12 -5.68 7.44 54.14
C LEU A 12 -6.05 8.32 52.92
N ILE A 13 -6.07 9.64 53.10
CA ILE A 13 -6.34 10.58 51.99
C ILE A 13 -5.15 10.64 51.02
N LEU A 14 -3.91 10.59 51.52
CA LEU A 14 -2.72 10.53 50.64
C LEU A 14 -2.58 9.20 49.89
N LEU A 15 -2.95 8.06 50.49
CA LEU A 15 -2.97 6.77 49.78
C LEU A 15 -4.08 6.71 48.73
N GLY A 16 -5.24 7.34 48.97
CA GLY A 16 -6.32 7.43 47.99
C GLY A 16 -5.96 8.28 46.77
N ALA A 17 -5.26 9.40 46.98
CA ALA A 17 -4.83 10.28 45.89
C ALA A 17 -3.69 9.69 45.04
N LEU A 18 -2.81 8.87 45.63
CA LEU A 18 -1.75 8.17 44.89
C LEU A 18 -2.29 6.99 44.06
N ALA A 19 -3.35 6.32 44.53
CA ALA A 19 -4.01 5.24 43.80
C ALA A 19 -4.79 5.74 42.56
N SER A 20 -5.33 6.96 42.59
CA SER A 20 -6.04 7.56 41.45
C SER A 20 -5.13 7.98 40.28
N VAL A 21 -3.83 8.20 40.52
CA VAL A 21 -2.86 8.51 39.44
C VAL A 21 -2.38 7.24 38.73
N LEU A 22 -2.39 6.09 39.41
CA LEU A 22 -2.05 4.78 38.82
C LEU A 22 -3.23 4.13 38.07
N MET A 23 -4.45 4.66 38.21
CA MET A 23 -5.62 4.28 37.41
C MET A 23 -5.87 5.21 36.23
N GLY A 24 -4.85 5.96 35.79
CA GLY A 24 -4.83 6.58 34.47
C GLY A 24 -4.96 5.47 33.42
N GLY A 25 -6.19 5.16 33.04
CA GLY A 25 -6.50 4.13 32.06
C GLY A 25 -5.64 4.33 30.84
N SER A 26 -4.94 3.27 30.43
CA SER A 26 -4.23 3.25 29.16
C SER A 26 -5.22 3.72 28.09
N GLN A 27 -5.03 4.94 27.57
CA GLN A 27 -5.86 5.38 26.46
C GLN A 27 -5.54 4.43 25.31
N ALA A 28 -6.53 3.63 24.93
CA ALA A 28 -6.41 2.83 23.72
C ALA A 28 -6.10 3.81 22.59
N LEU A 29 -4.89 3.71 22.05
CA LEU A 29 -4.51 4.50 20.89
C LEU A 29 -5.48 4.14 19.77
N ALA A 30 -6.00 5.14 19.06
CA ALA A 30 -6.76 4.85 17.85
C ALA A 30 -5.86 4.05 16.91
N GLN A 31 -6.34 2.88 16.49
CA GLN A 31 -5.65 2.02 15.52
C GLN A 31 -6.34 2.06 14.15
N THR A 32 -7.31 2.96 13.99
CA THR A 32 -8.06 3.14 12.75
C THR A 32 -8.14 4.62 12.43
N PHE A 33 -8.10 4.97 11.15
CA PHE A 33 -8.47 6.31 10.68
C PHE A 33 -9.48 6.20 9.55
N THR A 34 -10.30 7.25 9.40
CA THR A 34 -11.27 7.36 8.31
C THR A 34 -11.21 8.77 7.74
N LEU A 35 -11.11 8.84 6.43
CA LEU A 35 -11.10 10.05 5.63
C LEU A 35 -12.38 10.10 4.81
N THR A 36 -12.95 11.29 4.67
CA THR A 36 -14.13 11.54 3.84
C THR A 36 -13.95 12.81 3.02
N ASP A 37 -14.25 12.75 1.73
CA ASP A 37 -14.28 13.92 0.85
C ASP A 37 -15.26 13.71 -0.32
N ASN A 38 -16.15 14.68 -0.55
CA ASN A 38 -17.17 14.65 -1.61
C ASN A 38 -17.93 13.31 -1.73
N GLY A 39 -18.28 12.71 -0.58
CA GLY A 39 -19.03 11.45 -0.48
C GLY A 39 -18.19 10.18 -0.58
N TRP A 40 -16.91 10.28 -0.96
CA TRP A 40 -15.97 9.15 -0.91
C TRP A 40 -15.47 8.95 0.51
N THR A 41 -15.12 7.70 0.83
CA THR A 41 -14.51 7.34 2.13
C THR A 41 -13.26 6.51 1.90
N TYR A 42 -12.22 6.76 2.70
CA TYR A 42 -11.03 5.91 2.79
C TYR A 42 -10.74 5.59 4.25
N SER A 43 -10.44 4.36 4.59
CA SER A 43 -10.04 4.00 5.96
C SER A 43 -9.02 2.88 5.99
N GLU A 44 -8.23 2.83 7.05
CA GLU A 44 -7.34 1.70 7.35
C GLU A 44 -7.39 1.35 8.84
N ASP A 45 -7.30 0.05 9.13
CA ASP A 45 -7.04 -0.52 10.44
C ASP A 45 -5.57 -0.95 10.55
N ILE A 46 -4.82 -0.11 11.24
CA ILE A 46 -3.39 -0.25 11.54
C ILE A 46 -3.12 -1.48 12.41
N SER A 47 -4.07 -1.89 13.25
CA SER A 47 -3.92 -3.08 14.10
C SER A 47 -3.90 -4.38 13.29
N GLN A 48 -4.45 -4.34 12.08
CA GLN A 48 -4.57 -5.47 11.16
C GLN A 48 -3.69 -5.31 9.93
N GLN A 49 -2.56 -4.60 10.05
CA GLN A 49 -1.65 -4.31 8.94
C GLN A 49 -2.40 -3.68 7.74
N GLY A 50 -3.21 -2.67 8.03
CA GLY A 50 -3.83 -1.84 7.02
C GLY A 50 -4.93 -2.53 6.21
N LEU A 51 -5.72 -3.41 6.85
CA LEU A 51 -7.05 -3.71 6.31
C LEU A 51 -7.75 -2.38 6.02
N GLY A 52 -8.19 -2.18 4.81
CA GLY A 52 -8.61 -0.86 4.39
C GLY A 52 -9.73 -0.89 3.38
N ASP A 53 -10.52 0.17 3.44
CA ASP A 53 -11.68 0.39 2.59
C ASP A 53 -11.42 1.63 1.74
N PHE A 54 -11.75 1.58 0.46
CA PHE A 54 -11.82 2.75 -0.43
C PHE A 54 -13.19 2.76 -1.10
N LYS A 55 -14.14 3.43 -0.46
CA LYS A 55 -15.56 3.38 -0.80
C LYS A 55 -16.01 4.53 -1.68
N ASP A 56 -16.75 4.21 -2.74
CA ASP A 56 -17.41 5.18 -3.60
C ASP A 56 -18.59 5.89 -2.90
N THR A 57 -19.20 6.84 -3.62
CA THR A 57 -20.35 7.61 -3.10
C THR A 57 -21.61 6.76 -2.87
N ASN A 58 -21.65 5.52 -3.35
CA ASN A 58 -22.73 4.56 -3.13
C ASN A 58 -22.40 3.56 -2.01
N GLY A 59 -21.20 3.63 -1.42
CA GLY A 59 -20.71 2.73 -0.39
C GLY A 59 -20.11 1.42 -0.92
N THR A 60 -19.90 1.29 -2.24
CA THR A 60 -19.19 0.15 -2.84
C THR A 60 -17.71 0.26 -2.51
N ASP A 61 -17.12 -0.81 -1.97
CA ASP A 61 -15.70 -0.85 -1.71
C ASP A 61 -14.90 -1.25 -2.94
N HIS A 62 -13.67 -0.75 -3.02
CA HIS A 62 -12.72 -1.08 -4.09
C HIS A 62 -11.40 -1.64 -3.54
N MET A 63 -11.16 -1.59 -2.23
CA MET A 63 -9.89 -1.99 -1.63
C MET A 63 -10.13 -3.00 -0.51
N TRP A 64 -9.18 -3.92 -0.33
CA TRP A 64 -9.17 -4.83 0.81
C TRP A 64 -8.04 -4.53 1.79
N ARG A 65 -6.86 -4.17 1.25
CA ARG A 65 -5.68 -3.88 2.07
C ARG A 65 -4.72 -2.90 1.42
N ASN A 66 -4.12 -2.07 2.27
CA ASN A 66 -2.97 -1.24 1.94
C ASN A 66 -1.99 -1.29 3.10
N TRP A 67 -0.72 -1.63 2.88
CA TRP A 67 0.25 -1.57 3.98
C TRP A 67 1.69 -1.40 3.54
N TRP A 68 2.56 -1.22 4.53
CA TRP A 68 3.95 -0.80 4.35
C TRP A 68 4.93 -1.72 5.08
N TRP A 69 6.00 -2.08 4.39
CA TRP A 69 7.13 -2.83 4.92
C TRP A 69 8.41 -2.06 4.68
N TYR A 70 9.42 -2.37 5.47
CA TYR A 70 10.77 -1.87 5.24
C TYR A 70 11.80 -2.96 5.53
N ARG A 71 12.98 -2.78 4.94
CA ARG A 71 14.19 -3.52 5.26
C ARG A 71 15.35 -2.55 5.28
N THR A 72 16.29 -2.76 6.20
CA THR A 72 17.55 -2.00 6.21
C THR A 72 18.70 -2.88 5.76
N SER A 73 19.83 -2.29 5.39
CA SER A 73 21.03 -3.03 4.95
C SER A 73 21.56 -4.05 5.99
N ASN A 74 21.14 -3.93 7.25
CA ASN A 74 21.56 -4.83 8.33
C ASN A 74 20.52 -5.92 8.64
N MET A 75 19.37 -5.91 7.96
CA MET A 75 18.28 -6.86 8.15
C MET A 75 18.36 -7.99 7.12
N GLN A 76 17.84 -9.17 7.50
CA GLN A 76 17.81 -10.37 6.66
C GLN A 76 16.41 -10.68 6.11
N ARG A 77 15.43 -9.80 6.39
CA ARG A 77 14.04 -9.88 5.92
C ARG A 77 13.37 -8.52 5.98
N GLU A 78 12.25 -8.38 5.30
CA GLU A 78 11.31 -7.27 5.44
C GLU A 78 10.55 -7.37 6.77
N VAL A 79 10.13 -6.22 7.31
CA VAL A 79 9.22 -6.16 8.45
C VAL A 79 8.16 -5.08 8.22
N SER A 80 6.94 -5.35 8.65
CA SER A 80 5.84 -4.39 8.55
C SER A 80 6.04 -3.23 9.52
N LEU A 81 5.65 -2.01 9.12
CA LEU A 81 5.50 -0.92 10.07
C LEU A 81 4.48 -1.33 11.14
N SER A 82 4.82 -1.15 12.42
CA SER A 82 3.98 -1.62 13.54
C SER A 82 4.12 -0.78 14.81
N ASN A 83 5.21 -0.03 14.96
CA ASN A 83 5.50 0.76 16.16
C ASN A 83 5.06 2.22 15.97
N LEU A 84 3.74 2.45 16.05
CA LEU A 84 3.16 3.80 16.07
C LEU A 84 3.75 4.63 17.22
N VAL A 85 4.02 5.91 16.96
CA VAL A 85 4.47 6.85 17.99
C VAL A 85 3.37 6.98 19.05
N PRO A 86 3.62 6.66 20.34
CA PRO A 86 2.60 6.75 21.38
C PRO A 86 2.03 8.16 21.50
N GLY A 87 0.69 8.28 21.47
CA GLY A 87 -0.02 9.56 21.63
C GLY A 87 0.03 10.51 20.43
N ALA A 88 0.80 10.19 19.37
CA ALA A 88 0.93 11.01 18.16
C ALA A 88 1.01 10.19 16.86
N GLY A 89 0.73 8.88 16.96
CA GLY A 89 0.90 7.91 15.89
C GLY A 89 -0.12 8.05 14.78
N ILE A 90 -1.34 8.54 15.08
CA ILE A 90 -2.36 8.91 14.10
C ILE A 90 -2.85 10.31 14.44
N GLU A 91 -2.74 11.23 13.48
CA GLU A 91 -3.21 12.61 13.56
C GLU A 91 -4.18 12.87 12.41
N LEU A 92 -5.45 13.14 12.72
CA LEU A 92 -6.43 13.57 11.71
C LEU A 92 -6.30 15.06 11.44
N ILE A 93 -6.14 15.43 10.17
CA ILE A 93 -5.98 16.81 9.70
C ILE A 93 -7.23 17.16 8.91
N GLY A 94 -8.24 17.68 9.60
CA GLY A 94 -9.57 17.86 9.01
C GLY A 94 -10.30 16.53 8.82
N THR A 95 -11.11 16.42 7.77
CA THR A 95 -11.90 15.21 7.49
C THR A 95 -11.30 14.33 6.40
N ASN A 96 -10.35 14.83 5.61
CA ASN A 96 -9.87 14.15 4.41
C ASN A 96 -8.35 13.91 4.40
N GLU A 97 -7.66 14.20 5.51
CA GLU A 97 -6.24 13.96 5.64
C GLU A 97 -5.91 13.30 6.98
N ALA A 98 -5.01 12.34 6.97
CA ALA A 98 -4.48 11.67 8.16
C ALA A 98 -2.97 11.55 8.04
N ARG A 99 -2.28 11.71 9.17
CA ARG A 99 -0.84 11.52 9.25
C ARG A 99 -0.51 10.44 10.25
N LEU A 100 0.29 9.49 9.81
CA LEU A 100 0.77 8.37 10.58
C LEU A 100 2.27 8.50 10.83
N ARG A 101 2.71 8.20 12.05
CA ARG A 101 4.12 8.27 12.44
C ARG A 101 4.56 6.99 13.13
N PHE A 102 5.65 6.41 12.66
CA PHE A 102 6.24 5.18 13.20
C PHE A 102 7.71 5.39 13.57
N VAL A 103 8.18 4.65 14.58
CA VAL A 103 9.60 4.57 14.92
C VAL A 103 10.03 3.12 14.91
N GLU A 104 10.94 2.77 13.99
CA GLU A 104 11.41 1.41 13.81
C GLU A 104 12.94 1.38 13.78
N GLN A 105 13.56 0.74 14.78
CA GLN A 105 15.02 0.55 14.84
C GLN A 105 15.85 1.85 14.62
N GLY A 106 15.35 3.00 15.11
CA GLY A 106 16.03 4.30 14.98
C GLY A 106 15.71 5.07 13.69
N LEU A 107 14.89 4.49 12.82
CA LEU A 107 14.25 5.18 11.70
C LEU A 107 12.91 5.77 12.14
N PHE A 108 12.58 6.94 11.57
CA PHE A 108 11.29 7.58 11.73
C PHE A 108 10.60 7.63 10.37
N PHE A 109 9.40 7.05 10.30
CA PHE A 109 8.54 7.03 9.12
C PHE A 109 7.37 7.96 9.36
N GLU A 110 7.07 8.81 8.38
CA GLU A 110 5.84 9.60 8.35
C GLU A 110 5.11 9.30 7.05
N LEU A 111 3.83 8.91 7.16
CA LEU A 111 2.92 8.68 6.04
C LEU A 111 1.76 9.68 6.16
N THR A 112 1.55 10.52 5.14
CA THR A 112 0.43 11.46 5.09
C THR A 112 -0.52 11.04 3.98
N TYR A 113 -1.71 10.61 4.38
CA TYR A 113 -2.79 10.20 3.51
C TYR A 113 -3.71 11.38 3.26
N LYS A 114 -4.06 11.62 2.00
CA LYS A 114 -5.02 12.65 1.62
C LYS A 114 -6.02 12.12 0.61
N LEU A 115 -7.28 12.03 1.01
CA LEU A 115 -8.40 11.72 0.15
C LEU A 115 -8.88 12.98 -0.59
N THR A 116 -9.00 12.86 -1.91
CA THR A 116 -9.61 13.89 -2.77
C THR A 116 -10.69 13.24 -3.63
N GLY A 117 -11.95 13.53 -3.33
CA GLY A 117 -13.09 13.16 -4.16
C GLY A 117 -13.25 14.18 -5.30
N ILE A 118 -12.89 13.81 -6.53
CA ILE A 118 -12.88 14.73 -7.69
C ILE A 118 -14.29 14.86 -8.28
N SER A 119 -15.03 13.75 -8.32
CA SER A 119 -16.44 13.68 -8.71
C SER A 119 -17.10 12.46 -8.05
N SER A 120 -18.38 12.20 -8.28
CA SER A 120 -19.03 10.96 -7.81
C SER A 120 -18.48 9.68 -8.44
N THR A 121 -17.62 9.78 -9.45
CA THR A 121 -17.08 8.64 -10.21
C THR A 121 -15.56 8.61 -10.29
N LEU A 122 -14.90 9.55 -9.61
CA LEU A 122 -13.45 9.68 -9.63
C LEU A 122 -12.97 10.21 -8.29
N ALA A 123 -12.08 9.49 -7.63
CA ALA A 123 -11.41 9.93 -6.42
C ALA A 123 -10.00 9.37 -6.35
N ARG A 124 -9.15 10.00 -5.55
CA ARG A 124 -7.83 9.46 -5.25
C ARG A 124 -7.43 9.63 -3.79
N VAL A 125 -6.55 8.75 -3.35
CA VAL A 125 -5.76 8.92 -2.13
C VAL A 125 -4.31 9.12 -2.54
N ASP A 126 -3.77 10.28 -2.20
CA ASP A 126 -2.34 10.55 -2.29
C ASP A 126 -1.71 10.19 -0.93
N ILE A 127 -0.65 9.38 -0.95
CA ILE A 127 0.09 8.98 0.24
C ILE A 127 1.53 9.47 0.11
N ASP A 128 1.81 10.60 0.74
CA ASP A 128 3.16 11.14 0.85
C ASP A 128 3.89 10.40 1.96
N TRP A 129 5.09 9.89 1.69
CA TRP A 129 5.89 9.19 2.68
C TRP A 129 7.27 9.80 2.83
N SER A 130 7.80 9.76 4.04
CA SER A 130 9.18 10.15 4.32
C SER A 130 9.81 9.26 5.40
N ILE A 131 11.12 9.04 5.26
CA ILE A 131 11.94 8.23 6.14
C ILE A 131 13.16 9.05 6.53
N THR A 132 13.35 9.20 7.83
CA THR A 132 14.53 9.84 8.42
C THR A 132 15.20 8.90 9.41
N SER A 133 16.46 9.19 9.73
CA SER A 133 17.23 8.43 10.72
C SER A 133 17.80 9.37 11.76
N THR A 134 17.94 8.88 12.99
CA THR A 134 18.73 9.53 14.05
C THR A 134 20.10 8.87 14.25
N GLY A 135 20.37 7.78 13.51
CA GLY A 135 21.57 6.97 13.58
C GLY A 135 22.56 7.20 12.43
N PRO A 136 23.53 6.28 12.24
CA PRO A 136 24.46 6.35 11.10
C PRO A 136 23.73 6.20 9.76
N ALA A 137 24.46 6.46 8.67
CA ALA A 137 23.96 6.24 7.32
C ALA A 137 23.50 4.78 7.14
N LEU A 138 22.30 4.59 6.59
CA LEU A 138 21.68 3.27 6.46
C LEU A 138 20.98 3.15 5.11
N GLY A 139 21.22 2.04 4.40
CA GLY A 139 20.44 1.68 3.22
C GLY A 139 19.06 1.20 3.66
N VAL A 140 18.02 1.67 3.00
CA VAL A 140 16.61 1.34 3.29
C VAL A 140 15.92 0.92 1.99
N ASP A 141 15.33 -0.26 2.02
CA ASP A 141 14.30 -0.68 1.08
C ASP A 141 12.94 -0.43 1.72
N PHE A 142 12.04 0.21 1.00
CA PHE A 142 10.70 0.54 1.45
C PHE A 142 9.68 -0.02 0.47
N PHE A 143 8.63 -0.66 0.97
CA PHE A 143 7.68 -1.41 0.17
C PHE A 143 6.26 -0.95 0.45
N ALA A 144 5.48 -0.76 -0.61
CA ALA A 144 4.05 -0.50 -0.53
C ALA A 144 3.29 -1.67 -1.14
N TYR A 145 2.44 -2.31 -0.37
CA TYR A 145 1.53 -3.37 -0.81
C TYR A 145 0.13 -2.78 -1.02
N SER A 146 -0.52 -3.11 -2.13
CA SER A 146 -1.94 -2.80 -2.32
C SER A 146 -2.68 -4.00 -2.89
N ASP A 147 -3.88 -4.20 -2.36
CA ASP A 147 -4.79 -5.30 -2.66
C ASP A 147 -6.17 -4.68 -2.86
N PHE A 148 -6.64 -4.77 -4.11
CA PHE A 148 -7.86 -4.12 -4.56
C PHE A 148 -8.89 -5.15 -4.99
N ASP A 149 -9.96 -5.25 -4.21
CA ASP A 149 -11.22 -5.88 -4.61
C ASP A 149 -12.07 -4.87 -5.39
N VAL A 150 -11.73 -4.62 -6.66
CA VAL A 150 -12.42 -3.58 -7.44
C VAL A 150 -13.92 -3.90 -7.54
N ASN A 151 -14.77 -3.02 -7.03
CA ASN A 151 -16.23 -3.21 -6.93
C ASN A 151 -16.63 -4.37 -5.98
N GLY A 152 -15.79 -4.73 -5.01
CA GLY A 152 -15.97 -5.90 -4.14
C GLY A 152 -15.78 -7.23 -4.87
N SER A 153 -15.13 -7.21 -6.04
CA SER A 153 -14.83 -8.40 -6.84
C SER A 153 -13.37 -8.78 -6.67
N ILE A 154 -13.13 -10.07 -6.42
CA ILE A 154 -11.79 -10.68 -6.48
C ILE A 154 -11.35 -10.98 -7.92
N SER A 155 -12.20 -10.78 -8.93
CA SER A 155 -11.89 -11.14 -10.33
C SER A 155 -11.39 -9.92 -11.10
N ASN A 156 -10.14 -9.53 -10.87
CA ASN A 156 -9.56 -8.31 -11.42
C ASN A 156 -8.57 -8.63 -12.55
N SER A 157 -8.46 -7.73 -13.53
CA SER A 157 -7.40 -7.79 -14.55
C SER A 157 -6.34 -6.72 -14.28
N GLY A 158 -5.09 -7.10 -14.42
CA GLY A 158 -3.93 -6.24 -14.20
C GLY A 158 -3.23 -5.88 -15.49
N MET A 159 -2.83 -4.62 -15.65
CA MET A 159 -1.90 -4.21 -16.70
C MET A 159 -0.89 -3.17 -16.23
N LEU A 160 0.28 -3.17 -16.88
CA LEU A 160 1.28 -2.13 -16.70
C LEU A 160 0.96 -0.98 -17.66
N VAL A 161 0.65 0.19 -17.11
CA VAL A 161 0.44 1.40 -17.92
C VAL A 161 1.79 2.03 -18.27
N ASN A 162 2.70 2.05 -17.29
CA ASN A 162 4.10 2.47 -17.40
C ASN A 162 4.86 1.89 -16.18
N PRO A 163 6.21 1.99 -16.09
CA PRO A 163 6.98 1.42 -14.98
C PRO A 163 6.58 1.87 -13.57
N GLN A 164 5.89 3.01 -13.44
CA GLN A 164 5.42 3.58 -12.19
C GLN A 164 3.93 3.32 -11.92
N THR A 165 3.19 2.71 -12.86
CA THR A 165 1.73 2.61 -12.79
C THR A 165 1.24 1.21 -13.10
N VAL A 166 0.72 0.55 -12.06
CA VAL A 166 -0.06 -0.69 -12.18
C VAL A 166 -1.53 -0.32 -12.18
N ARG A 167 -2.28 -0.87 -13.15
CA ARG A 167 -3.73 -0.66 -13.26
C ARG A 167 -4.48 -1.96 -12.99
N PHE A 168 -5.47 -1.88 -12.11
CA PHE A 168 -6.49 -2.88 -11.87
C PHE A 168 -7.73 -2.51 -12.68
N ILE A 169 -8.40 -3.50 -13.27
CA ILE A 169 -9.59 -3.30 -14.11
C ILE A 169 -10.63 -4.35 -13.75
N ASP A 170 -11.84 -3.89 -13.44
CA ASP A 170 -13.06 -4.69 -13.41
C ASP A 170 -14.17 -3.95 -14.17
N ASN A 171 -14.56 -4.50 -15.32
CA ASN A 171 -15.56 -3.91 -16.20
C ASN A 171 -15.26 -2.43 -16.55
N THR A 172 -16.09 -1.51 -16.08
CA THR A 172 -15.96 -0.06 -16.30
C THR A 172 -15.25 0.64 -15.15
N THR A 173 -14.77 -0.09 -14.14
CA THR A 173 -14.00 0.48 -13.04
C THR A 173 -12.52 0.19 -13.26
N ALA A 174 -11.68 1.21 -13.10
CA ALA A 174 -10.23 1.03 -13.03
C ALA A 174 -9.66 1.67 -11.78
N VAL A 175 -8.62 1.05 -11.25
CA VAL A 175 -7.79 1.63 -10.18
C VAL A 175 -6.36 1.73 -10.66
N ASP A 176 -5.81 2.94 -10.66
CA ASP A 176 -4.38 3.17 -10.90
C ASP A 176 -3.65 3.29 -9.57
N VAL A 177 -2.61 2.49 -9.41
CA VAL A 177 -1.63 2.60 -8.31
C VAL A 177 -0.34 3.16 -8.89
N VAL A 178 -0.03 4.40 -8.51
CA VAL A 178 1.04 5.20 -9.12
C VAL A 178 2.13 5.49 -8.09
N ALA A 179 3.34 5.02 -8.35
CA ALA A 179 4.52 5.23 -7.51
C ALA A 179 5.35 6.44 -7.97
N SER A 180 5.94 7.18 -7.03
CA SER A 180 6.95 8.21 -7.36
C SER A 180 8.23 7.57 -7.90
N GLU A 181 8.88 8.24 -8.86
CA GLU A 181 10.07 7.74 -9.56
C GLU A 181 11.35 7.72 -8.70
N ALA A 182 11.51 8.69 -7.79
CA ALA A 182 12.74 8.86 -7.02
C ALA A 182 13.02 7.64 -6.14
N GLY A 183 14.12 6.93 -6.42
CA GLY A 183 14.52 5.72 -5.71
C GLY A 183 13.66 4.49 -6.03
N LEU A 184 12.74 4.55 -6.99
CA LEU A 184 11.92 3.40 -7.37
C LEU A 184 12.79 2.29 -7.96
N VAL A 185 12.72 1.10 -7.37
CA VAL A 185 13.41 -0.11 -7.85
C VAL A 185 12.54 -0.85 -8.87
N GLY A 186 11.23 -0.93 -8.58
CA GLY A 186 10.31 -1.63 -9.45
C GLY A 186 8.98 -1.96 -8.80
N TYR A 187 8.29 -2.91 -9.43
CA TYR A 187 7.01 -3.44 -8.97
C TYR A 187 6.99 -4.97 -9.04
N GLU A 188 5.99 -5.57 -8.40
CA GLU A 188 5.62 -6.96 -8.64
C GLU A 188 4.11 -7.12 -8.50
N VAL A 189 3.52 -7.99 -9.33
CA VAL A 189 2.10 -8.38 -9.27
C VAL A 189 2.00 -9.89 -9.14
N GLY A 190 1.04 -10.38 -8.36
CA GLY A 190 0.88 -11.79 -8.06
C GLY A 190 -0.39 -12.06 -7.26
N THR A 191 -0.40 -13.19 -6.55
CA THR A 191 -1.47 -13.59 -5.62
C THR A 191 -1.14 -13.22 -4.18
N TYR A 192 -2.17 -13.15 -3.34
CA TYR A 192 -2.08 -12.82 -1.91
C TYR A 192 -1.04 -13.69 -1.21
N SER A 193 -1.11 -15.01 -1.45
CA SER A 193 -0.20 -15.97 -0.83
C SER A 193 1.26 -15.78 -1.26
N ASP A 194 1.49 -15.32 -2.50
CA ASP A 194 2.83 -15.12 -3.01
C ASP A 194 3.41 -13.79 -2.53
N LEU A 195 2.70 -12.68 -2.74
CA LEU A 195 3.22 -11.34 -2.47
C LEU A 195 3.27 -11.03 -0.97
N LEU A 196 2.20 -11.30 -0.23
CA LEU A 196 2.22 -11.10 1.22
C LEU A 196 3.09 -12.16 1.90
N GLY A 197 3.14 -13.37 1.35
CA GLY A 197 4.05 -14.42 1.78
C GLY A 197 5.52 -14.01 1.66
N LYS A 198 5.90 -13.35 0.56
CA LYS A 198 7.23 -12.75 0.38
C LYS A 198 7.54 -11.72 1.47
N LEU A 199 6.69 -10.72 1.64
CA LEU A 199 6.92 -9.63 2.61
C LEU A 199 6.96 -10.09 4.09
N ASN A 200 6.40 -11.25 4.42
CA ASN A 200 6.31 -11.76 5.79
C ASN A 200 7.17 -13.00 6.07
N ASN A 201 7.98 -13.45 5.10
CA ASN A 201 8.85 -14.61 5.31
C ASN A 201 10.12 -14.22 6.11
N ASN A 202 11.09 -15.14 6.17
CA ASN A 202 12.35 -14.95 6.89
C ASN A 202 13.56 -14.74 5.96
N VAL A 203 13.32 -14.35 4.70
CA VAL A 203 14.35 -14.03 3.72
C VAL A 203 14.19 -12.59 3.25
N ALA A 204 15.26 -12.04 2.69
CA ALA A 204 15.28 -10.70 2.12
C ALA A 204 14.83 -10.80 0.65
N ASP A 205 13.67 -10.26 0.34
CA ASP A 205 13.10 -10.27 -1.01
C ASP A 205 13.27 -8.93 -1.74
N ASN A 206 13.28 -8.95 -3.07
CA ASN A 206 13.20 -7.74 -3.88
C ASN A 206 12.14 -7.95 -4.96
N VAL A 207 11.49 -6.86 -5.36
CA VAL A 207 10.57 -6.90 -6.50
C VAL A 207 11.32 -7.17 -7.79
N SER A 208 10.66 -7.85 -8.73
CA SER A 208 11.30 -8.37 -9.94
C SER A 208 10.82 -7.74 -11.25
N ASN A 209 9.94 -6.74 -11.21
CA ASN A 209 9.30 -6.12 -12.38
C ASN A 209 8.52 -7.14 -13.24
N THR A 210 7.81 -8.06 -12.58
CA THR A 210 7.03 -9.13 -13.23
C THR A 210 5.59 -9.16 -12.76
N GLY A 211 4.80 -10.06 -13.36
CA GLY A 211 3.43 -10.35 -12.95
C GLY A 211 2.36 -9.70 -13.81
N LEU A 212 2.74 -8.84 -14.77
CA LEU A 212 1.80 -8.18 -15.67
C LEU A 212 2.03 -8.57 -17.14
N PRO A 213 0.95 -8.70 -17.95
CA PRO A 213 -0.47 -8.58 -17.57
C PRO A 213 -0.91 -9.73 -16.65
N TYR A 214 -1.97 -9.51 -15.89
CA TYR A 214 -2.51 -10.47 -14.91
C TYR A 214 -4.04 -10.61 -15.06
N GLY A 215 -4.57 -11.74 -14.60
CA GLY A 215 -6.00 -11.96 -14.45
C GLY A 215 -6.76 -12.41 -15.71
N PRO A 216 -8.09 -12.56 -15.63
CA PRO A 216 -8.94 -12.22 -14.48
C PRO A 216 -8.74 -13.16 -13.28
N ASP A 217 -8.28 -12.63 -12.15
CA ASP A 217 -8.11 -13.36 -10.87
C ASP A 217 -7.88 -12.36 -9.72
N ASP A 218 -7.74 -12.87 -8.49
CA ASP A 218 -7.37 -12.07 -7.32
C ASP A 218 -5.91 -11.64 -7.47
N MET A 219 -5.67 -10.34 -7.39
CA MET A 219 -4.39 -9.74 -7.72
C MET A 219 -4.02 -8.65 -6.72
N GLU A 220 -2.74 -8.58 -6.41
CA GLU A 220 -2.17 -7.53 -5.57
C GLU A 220 -0.92 -6.99 -6.23
N ASN A 221 -0.45 -5.85 -5.74
CA ASN A 221 0.79 -5.25 -6.22
C ASN A 221 1.69 -4.81 -5.07
N ILE A 222 3.00 -4.91 -5.31
CA ILE A 222 4.03 -4.30 -4.48
C ILE A 222 4.80 -3.31 -5.32
N PHE A 223 5.09 -2.12 -4.77
CA PHE A 223 6.17 -1.25 -5.23
C PHE A 223 7.31 -1.26 -4.23
N GLN A 224 8.55 -1.19 -4.71
CA GLN A 224 9.75 -1.07 -3.87
C GLN A 224 10.54 0.18 -4.23
N TRP A 225 10.95 0.93 -3.22
CA TRP A 225 11.95 1.99 -3.32
C TRP A 225 13.21 1.61 -2.56
N HIS A 226 14.34 2.12 -3.00
CA HIS A 226 15.63 1.98 -2.34
C HIS A 226 16.30 3.34 -2.20
N GLY A 227 16.89 3.58 -1.03
CA GLY A 227 17.63 4.80 -0.76
C GLY A 227 18.59 4.65 0.42
N THR A 228 19.36 5.71 0.67
CA THR A 228 20.16 5.85 1.89
C THR A 228 19.59 6.99 2.70
N VAL A 229 19.42 6.76 4.01
CA VAL A 229 19.07 7.81 4.97
C VAL A 229 20.29 8.16 5.80
N VAL A 230 20.51 9.45 6.03
CA VAL A 230 21.66 9.97 6.79
C VAL A 230 21.14 10.96 7.81
N SER A 231 21.46 10.74 9.09
CA SER A 231 20.96 11.59 10.18
C SER A 231 21.25 13.06 9.96
N GLY A 232 20.18 13.86 10.01
CA GLY A 232 20.21 15.32 9.84
C GLY A 232 20.59 15.83 8.44
N GLN A 233 20.76 14.95 7.45
CA GLN A 233 21.23 15.35 6.12
C GLN A 233 20.38 14.82 4.97
N GLN A 234 19.96 13.55 5.01
CA GLN A 234 19.28 12.90 3.90
C GLN A 234 17.98 12.24 4.36
N VAL A 235 16.89 12.68 3.73
CA VAL A 235 15.54 12.14 3.87
C VAL A 235 15.25 11.32 2.62
N MET A 236 14.77 10.10 2.80
CA MET A 236 14.17 9.33 1.70
C MET A 236 12.68 9.68 1.68
N GLN A 237 12.14 10.06 0.53
CA GLN A 237 10.75 10.50 0.41
C GLN A 237 10.19 10.16 -0.97
N GLY A 238 8.87 10.07 -1.04
CA GLY A 238 8.16 9.82 -2.27
C GLY A 238 6.65 9.84 -2.06
N THR A 239 5.93 9.38 -3.07
CA THR A 239 4.47 9.36 -3.08
C THR A 239 3.96 8.03 -3.63
N LEU A 240 2.80 7.60 -3.14
CA LEU A 240 1.98 6.56 -3.75
C LEU A 240 0.57 7.12 -3.92
N THR A 241 0.07 7.16 -5.15
CA THR A 241 -1.30 7.58 -5.44
C THR A 241 -2.15 6.38 -5.82
N LYS A 242 -3.35 6.31 -5.24
CA LYS A 242 -4.40 5.35 -5.59
C LYS A 242 -5.56 6.10 -6.20
N LEU A 243 -5.86 5.90 -7.47
CA LEU A 243 -6.91 6.61 -8.20
C LEU A 243 -7.99 5.63 -8.65
N VAL A 244 -9.22 5.78 -8.14
CA VAL A 244 -10.38 4.99 -8.55
C VAL A 244 -11.19 5.77 -9.58
N ASN A 245 -11.46 5.15 -10.74
CA ASN A 245 -12.30 5.69 -11.80
C ASN A 245 -13.41 4.70 -12.16
N LEU A 246 -14.67 5.03 -11.83
CA LEU A 246 -15.85 4.18 -12.06
C LEU A 246 -16.37 4.22 -13.51
N ASN A 247 -15.86 5.14 -14.32
CA ASN A 247 -16.24 5.35 -15.72
C ASN A 247 -15.04 5.11 -16.65
N TYR A 248 -14.21 4.15 -16.31
CA TYR A 248 -13.13 3.71 -17.15
C TYR A 248 -13.69 3.08 -18.44
N ASN A 249 -13.30 3.67 -19.57
CA ASN A 249 -13.52 3.09 -20.87
C ASN A 249 -12.15 2.64 -21.41
N PRO A 250 -11.84 1.33 -21.39
CA PRO A 250 -10.57 0.87 -21.92
C PRO A 250 -10.45 1.29 -23.39
N PRO A 251 -9.24 1.66 -23.86
CA PRO A 251 -9.04 1.82 -25.29
C PRO A 251 -9.49 0.53 -25.99
N PRO A 252 -10.12 0.62 -27.18
CA PRO A 252 -10.49 -0.57 -27.94
C PRO A 252 -9.28 -1.51 -28.01
N PRO A 253 -9.46 -2.84 -27.89
CA PRO A 253 -8.38 -3.77 -28.11
C PRO A 253 -7.69 -3.37 -29.41
N GLY A 254 -6.41 -3.01 -29.32
CA GLY A 254 -5.63 -2.68 -30.50
C GLY A 254 -5.76 -3.83 -31.50
N PRO A 255 -5.61 -3.59 -32.82
CA PRO A 255 -5.59 -4.68 -33.78
C PRO A 255 -4.61 -5.73 -33.27
N VAL A 256 -5.08 -6.98 -33.13
CA VAL A 256 -4.23 -8.10 -32.72
C VAL A 256 -3.18 -8.24 -33.80
N ILE A 257 -2.00 -7.62 -33.61
CA ILE A 257 -0.88 -7.79 -34.52
C ILE A 257 -0.45 -9.24 -34.28
N PRO A 258 -0.65 -10.16 -35.24
CA PRO A 258 -0.24 -11.52 -35.05
C PRO A 258 1.26 -11.49 -34.81
N GLU A 259 1.70 -12.11 -33.71
CA GLU A 259 3.12 -12.18 -33.41
C GLU A 259 3.87 -12.69 -34.65
N PRO A 260 5.11 -12.25 -34.89
CA PRO A 260 5.89 -12.65 -36.07
C PRO A 260 5.92 -14.18 -36.30
N GLY A 261 5.77 -14.97 -35.23
CA GLY A 261 5.64 -16.43 -35.28
C GLY A 261 4.38 -16.94 -36.00
N THR A 262 3.24 -16.27 -35.88
CA THR A 262 1.98 -16.68 -36.54
C THR A 262 2.08 -16.52 -38.06
N TRP A 263 2.76 -15.46 -38.52
CA TRP A 263 3.06 -15.28 -39.94
C TRP A 263 4.06 -16.31 -40.45
N ALA A 264 5.10 -16.62 -39.67
CA ALA A 264 6.05 -17.66 -40.01
C ALA A 264 5.39 -19.05 -40.10
N LEU A 265 4.42 -19.36 -39.23
CA LEU A 265 3.67 -20.61 -39.26
C LEU A 265 2.72 -20.69 -40.48
N MET A 266 2.01 -19.59 -40.79
CA MET A 266 1.15 -19.54 -41.98
C MET A 266 1.95 -19.62 -43.29
N LEU A 267 3.11 -18.95 -43.37
CA LEU A 267 3.96 -19.00 -44.56
C LEU A 267 4.68 -20.35 -44.69
N SER A 268 5.13 -20.96 -43.59
CA SER A 268 5.76 -22.29 -43.62
C SER A 268 4.76 -23.42 -43.90
N GLY A 269 3.47 -23.27 -43.58
CA GLY A 269 2.42 -24.22 -43.95
C GLY A 269 2.14 -24.26 -45.47
N LEU A 270 2.36 -23.17 -46.20
CA LEU A 270 2.15 -23.10 -47.65
C LEU A 270 3.36 -23.59 -48.46
N ALA A 271 4.57 -23.53 -47.92
CA ALA A 271 5.78 -23.98 -48.59
C ALA A 271 5.78 -25.47 -49.02
N PRO A 272 5.33 -26.44 -48.19
CA PRO A 272 5.23 -27.84 -48.59
C PRO A 272 4.16 -28.07 -49.67
N VAL A 273 3.08 -27.29 -49.68
CA VAL A 273 2.00 -27.41 -50.68
C VAL A 273 2.50 -26.95 -52.05
N ALA A 274 3.22 -25.82 -52.11
CA ALA A 274 3.84 -25.34 -53.34
C ALA A 274 4.90 -26.31 -53.89
N LEU A 275 5.71 -26.92 -53.02
CA LEU A 275 6.70 -27.94 -53.40
C LEU A 275 6.04 -29.24 -53.93
N ARG A 276 4.86 -29.61 -53.43
CA ARG A 276 4.15 -30.81 -53.88
C ARG A 276 3.48 -30.64 -55.25
N LEU A 277 3.01 -29.43 -55.57
CA LEU A 277 2.41 -29.13 -56.88
C LEU A 277 3.45 -29.10 -58.01
N ARG A 278 4.70 -28.72 -57.72
CA ARG A 278 5.78 -28.67 -58.72
C ARG A 278 6.31 -30.04 -59.17
N LYS A 279 6.01 -31.11 -58.44
CA LYS A 279 6.39 -32.50 -58.82
C LYS A 279 5.38 -33.22 -59.72
N LYS A 280 4.23 -32.59 -60.01
CA LYS A 280 3.15 -33.18 -60.83
C LYS A 280 2.94 -32.48 -62.18
N ALA A 281 3.77 -31.49 -62.50
CA ALA A 281 3.89 -30.88 -63.83
C ALA A 281 5.23 -31.31 -64.44
#